data_AF-A0A2K8VE52-F1
#
_entry.id   AF-A0A2K8VE52-F1
#
_cell.length_a   1.000
_cell.length_b   1.000
_cell.length_c   1.000
_cell.angle_alpha   90.00
_cell.angle_beta   90.00
_cell.angle_gamma   90.00
#
_symmetry.space_group_name_H-M   'P 1'
#
loop_
_entity.id
_entity.type
_entity.pdbx_description
1 polymer ?
#
loop_
_entity_poly.entity_id
_entity_poly.type
_entity_poly.pdbx_seq_one_letter_code
_entity_poly.pdbx_strand_id
1 'polypeptide(L)'
;MNNKLKSMKKLFITVSLILAIGMNCYSQNEVEPENKLTYSCDQIVKQNFEEGTITLTGNVNLKTSVFEFENADKIVLSKKTKEIFVIGGYKVYLNGGTITQKSTSEKKWLRYKIGESVAYVE
;
A
#
# COMPACT_ATOMS: atom_id res chain seq x y z
N MET A 1 -60.22 -30.88 -12.00
CA MET A 1 -59.28 -30.22 -11.06
C MET A 1 -57.88 -30.26 -11.67
N ASN A 2 -57.42 -29.24 -12.44
CA ASN A 2 -56.00 -29.18 -12.88
C ASN A 2 -55.49 -27.91 -13.60
N ASN A 3 -56.29 -26.86 -13.85
CA ASN A 3 -55.77 -25.63 -14.49
C ASN A 3 -55.46 -24.48 -13.51
N LYS A 4 -56.26 -24.33 -12.44
CA LYS A 4 -56.02 -23.31 -11.39
C LYS A 4 -54.74 -23.58 -10.59
N LEU A 5 -54.47 -24.84 -10.23
CA LEU A 5 -53.28 -25.24 -9.47
C LEU A 5 -51.98 -25.03 -10.28
N LYS A 6 -52.04 -25.27 -11.60
CA LYS A 6 -50.91 -25.09 -12.52
C LYS A 6 -50.58 -23.61 -12.73
N SER A 7 -51.60 -22.75 -12.75
CA SER A 7 -51.44 -21.29 -12.86
C SER A 7 -50.85 -20.68 -11.58
N MET A 8 -51.32 -21.10 -10.40
CA MET A 8 -50.76 -20.64 -9.12
C MET A 8 -49.30 -21.03 -8.95
N LYS A 9 -48.90 -22.27 -9.29
CA LYS A 9 -47.50 -22.71 -9.25
C LYS A 9 -46.59 -21.88 -10.16
N LYS A 10 -47.06 -21.50 -11.36
CA LYS A 10 -46.32 -20.60 -12.25
C LYS A 10 -46.15 -19.21 -11.64
N LEU A 11 -47.21 -18.67 -11.03
CA LEU A 11 -47.17 -17.36 -10.37
C LEU A 11 -46.17 -17.31 -9.21
N PHE A 12 -46.11 -18.38 -8.39
CA PHE A 12 -45.13 -18.50 -7.29
C PHE A 12 -43.68 -18.55 -7.79
N ILE A 13 -43.42 -19.25 -8.91
CA ILE A 13 -42.09 -19.35 -9.50
C ILE A 13 -41.62 -17.99 -10.05
N THR A 14 -42.50 -17.24 -10.70
CA THR A 14 -42.14 -15.92 -11.25
C THR A 14 -41.85 -14.89 -10.17
N VAL A 15 -42.56 -14.92 -9.04
CA VAL A 15 -42.35 -13.99 -7.91
C VAL A 15 -41.03 -14.28 -7.21
N SER A 16 -40.60 -15.54 -7.08
CA SER A 16 -39.30 -15.87 -6.49
C SER A 16 -38.10 -15.43 -7.33
N LEU A 17 -38.24 -15.33 -8.65
CA LEU A 17 -37.15 -14.96 -9.55
C LEU A 17 -36.83 -13.45 -9.51
N ILE A 18 -37.84 -12.62 -9.22
CA ILE A 18 -37.70 -11.15 -9.17
C ILE A 18 -37.05 -10.70 -7.85
N LEU A 19 -37.24 -11.45 -6.76
CA LEU A 19 -36.63 -11.16 -5.45
C LEU A 19 -35.11 -11.41 -5.39
N ALA A 20 -34.55 -12.21 -6.31
CA ALA A 20 -33.12 -12.53 -6.33
C ALA A 20 -32.24 -11.45 -7.00
N ILE A 21 -32.84 -10.51 -7.74
CA ILE A 21 -32.11 -9.47 -8.50
C ILE A 21 -31.86 -8.21 -7.62
N GLY A 22 -32.46 -8.15 -6.43
CA GLY A 22 -32.41 -6.99 -5.53
C GLY A 22 -31.27 -6.98 -4.51
N MET A 23 -30.34 -7.94 -4.52
CA MET A 23 -29.15 -7.86 -3.68
C MET A 23 -28.19 -6.84 -4.28
N ASN A 24 -28.34 -5.60 -3.82
CA ASN A 24 -27.41 -4.50 -4.01
C ASN A 24 -25.97 -5.02 -3.83
N CYS A 25 -25.27 -5.19 -4.95
CA CYS A 25 -23.82 -5.28 -4.93
C CYS A 25 -23.32 -3.87 -4.63
N TYR A 26 -23.36 -3.49 -3.35
CA TYR A 26 -22.48 -2.47 -2.83
C TYR A 26 -21.07 -3.04 -2.98
N SER A 27 -20.47 -2.85 -4.16
CA SER A 27 -19.03 -2.80 -4.26
C SER A 27 -18.63 -1.64 -3.36
N GLN A 28 -18.34 -1.91 -2.09
CA GLN A 28 -17.50 -1.01 -1.32
C GLN A 28 -16.23 -0.91 -2.15
N ASN A 29 -16.08 0.19 -2.88
CA ASN A 29 -14.77 0.58 -3.38
C ASN A 29 -13.91 0.60 -2.13
N GLU A 30 -13.00 -0.37 -2.01
CA GLU A 30 -11.98 -0.35 -0.99
C GLU A 30 -11.37 1.05 -1.09
N VAL A 31 -11.59 1.85 -0.05
CA VAL A 31 -10.94 3.14 0.05
C VAL A 31 -9.46 2.79 0.05
N GLU A 32 -8.78 3.02 -1.08
CA GLU A 32 -7.35 2.75 -1.17
C GLU A 32 -6.73 3.47 0.01
N PRO A 33 -5.93 2.77 0.85
CA PRO A 33 -5.36 3.40 2.01
C PRO A 33 -4.58 4.61 1.51
N GLU A 34 -4.91 5.78 2.07
CA GLU A 34 -4.41 7.12 1.70
C GLU A 34 -2.86 7.23 1.74
N ASN A 35 -2.18 6.16 2.16
CA ASN A 35 -0.74 5.99 2.26
C ASN A 35 -0.27 4.66 1.63
N LYS A 36 -0.57 4.43 0.36
CA LYS A 36 -0.09 3.26 -0.39
C LYS A 36 1.44 3.33 -0.54
N LEU A 37 2.14 2.57 0.31
CA LEU A 37 3.59 2.42 0.28
C LEU A 37 3.94 1.26 -0.66
N THR A 38 4.76 1.51 -1.67
CA THR A 38 5.28 0.48 -2.59
C THR A 38 6.80 0.48 -2.59
N TYR A 39 7.40 -0.70 -2.74
CA TYR A 39 8.86 -0.83 -2.77
C TYR A 39 9.32 -1.91 -3.76
N SER A 40 10.53 -1.75 -4.27
CA SER A 40 11.28 -2.77 -5.01
C SER A 40 12.72 -2.80 -4.50
N CYS A 41 13.36 -3.96 -4.50
CA CYS A 41 14.75 -4.12 -4.08
C CYS A 41 15.35 -5.38 -4.70
N ASP A 42 16.67 -5.48 -4.68
CA ASP A 42 17.38 -6.70 -5.08
C ASP A 42 17.18 -7.82 -4.04
N GLN A 43 17.17 -7.47 -2.74
CA GLN A 43 17.05 -8.45 -1.67
C GLN A 43 16.23 -7.95 -0.48
N ILE A 44 15.32 -8.81 -0.01
CA ILE A 44 14.66 -8.66 1.30
C ILE A 44 15.51 -9.43 2.33
N VAL A 45 16.13 -8.71 3.26
CA VAL A 45 17.11 -9.28 4.21
C VAL A 45 16.45 -9.84 5.45
N LYS A 46 15.42 -9.16 5.97
CA LYS A 46 14.73 -9.58 7.19
C LYS A 46 13.30 -9.08 7.18
N GLN A 47 12.37 -9.98 7.45
CA GLN A 47 10.97 -9.64 7.74
C GLN A 47 10.65 -10.20 9.13
N ASN A 48 10.62 -9.33 10.13
CA ASN A 48 10.21 -9.70 11.48
C ASN A 48 8.74 -9.30 11.64
N PHE A 49 7.85 -10.30 11.62
CA PHE A 49 6.41 -10.07 11.75
C PHE A 49 6.01 -9.65 13.18
N GLU A 50 6.71 -10.15 14.21
CA GLU A 50 6.44 -9.80 15.61
C GLU A 50 6.86 -8.36 15.92
N GLU A 51 8.03 -7.95 15.43
CA GLU A 51 8.51 -6.56 15.57
C GLU A 51 7.91 -5.61 14.52
N GLY A 52 7.20 -6.14 13.52
CA GLY A 52 6.64 -5.39 12.41
C GLY A 52 7.69 -4.68 11.56
N THR A 53 8.89 -5.25 11.42
CA THR A 53 10.02 -4.61 10.75
C THR A 53 10.39 -5.33 9.44
N ILE A 54 10.62 -4.57 8.37
CA ILE A 54 11.07 -5.07 7.07
C ILE A 54 12.39 -4.37 6.72
N THR A 55 13.40 -5.15 6.34
CA THR A 55 14.70 -4.65 5.88
C THR A 55 14.91 -5.03 4.41
N LEU A 56 15.08 -4.01 3.57
CA LEU A 56 15.30 -4.09 2.13
C LEU A 56 16.73 -3.65 1.82
N THR A 57 17.43 -4.30 0.90
CA THR A 57 18.79 -3.92 0.48
C THR A 57 19.01 -4.12 -1.01
N GLY A 58 19.91 -3.33 -1.58
CA GLY A 58 20.30 -3.37 -2.99
C GLY A 58 19.27 -2.67 -3.86
N ASN A 59 19.70 -1.58 -4.50
CA ASN A 59 18.92 -0.75 -5.43
C ASN A 59 17.46 -0.55 -4.97
N VAL A 60 17.29 -0.16 -3.71
CA VAL A 60 15.96 -0.08 -3.10
C VAL A 60 15.25 1.16 -3.60
N ASN A 61 14.10 0.95 -4.25
CA ASN A 61 13.17 2.02 -4.60
C ASN A 61 11.98 1.95 -3.65
N LEU A 62 11.54 3.10 -3.15
CA LEU A 62 10.40 3.21 -2.24
C LEU A 62 9.56 4.41 -2.62
N LYS A 63 8.26 4.20 -2.83
CA LYS A 63 7.31 5.24 -3.15
C LYS A 63 6.22 5.32 -2.09
N THR A 64 5.91 6.55 -1.70
CA THR A 64 4.82 6.90 -0.80
C THR A 64 3.95 7.99 -1.46
N SER A 65 2.89 8.42 -0.78
CA SER A 65 2.08 9.56 -1.21
C SER A 65 2.82 10.90 -1.14
N VAL A 66 3.91 10.99 -0.35
CA VAL A 66 4.63 12.25 -0.06
C VAL A 66 5.98 12.32 -0.78
N PHE A 67 6.66 11.19 -0.93
CA PHE A 67 7.97 11.13 -1.58
C PHE A 67 8.23 9.82 -2.29
N GLU A 68 9.27 9.85 -3.12
CA GLU A 68 9.86 8.70 -3.78
C GLU A 68 11.37 8.67 -3.56
N PHE A 69 11.90 7.51 -3.20
CA PHE A 69 13.32 7.21 -3.11
C PHE A 69 13.71 6.30 -4.27
N GLU A 70 14.79 6.66 -4.95
CA GLU A 70 15.45 5.83 -5.96
C GLU A 70 16.84 5.41 -5.50
N ASN A 71 17.19 4.15 -5.78
CA ASN A 71 18.53 3.56 -5.63
C ASN A 71 19.15 3.66 -4.23
N ALA A 72 18.34 3.56 -3.18
CA ALA A 72 18.88 3.50 -1.82
C ALA A 72 19.63 2.19 -1.58
N ASP A 73 20.72 2.23 -0.82
CA ASP A 73 21.49 1.02 -0.51
C ASP A 73 20.67 0.08 0.40
N LYS A 74 19.97 0.66 1.36
CA LYS A 74 19.16 -0.06 2.35
C LYS A 74 17.99 0.80 2.82
N ILE A 75 16.85 0.14 3.04
CA ILE A 75 15.68 0.73 3.71
C ILE A 75 15.23 -0.18 4.85
N VAL A 76 14.95 0.42 6.00
CA VAL A 76 14.30 -0.26 7.14
C VAL A 76 12.93 0.38 7.37
N LEU A 77 11.90 -0.44 7.29
CA LEU A 77 10.50 -0.06 7.54
C LEU A 77 10.07 -0.63 8.89
N SER A 78 9.59 0.20 9.80
CA SER A 78 9.01 -0.21 11.08
C SER A 78 7.51 0.11 11.08
N LYS A 79 6.67 -0.93 11.02
CA LYS A 79 5.21 -0.76 11.15
C LYS A 79 4.81 -0.29 12.54
N LYS A 80 5.56 -0.68 13.57
CA LYS A 80 5.30 -0.33 14.98
C LYS A 80 5.48 1.16 15.24
N THR A 81 6.61 1.72 14.80
CA THR A 81 6.92 3.15 15.01
C THR A 81 6.44 4.03 13.85
N LYS A 82 6.00 3.42 12.74
CA LYS A 82 5.68 4.08 11.47
C LYS A 82 6.87 4.83 10.88
N GLU A 83 8.09 4.36 11.17
CA GLU A 83 9.32 4.99 10.70
C GLU A 83 9.91 4.27 9.50
N ILE A 84 10.55 5.06 8.65
CA ILE A 84 11.29 4.66 7.47
C ILE A 84 12.70 5.22 7.64
N PHE A 85 13.68 4.33 7.63
CA PHE A 85 15.10 4.68 7.62
C PHE A 85 15.68 4.34 6.28
N VAL A 86 16.20 5.34 5.56
CA VAL A 86 16.85 5.19 4.27
C VAL A 86 18.34 5.45 4.45
N ILE A 87 19.17 4.53 3.97
CA ILE A 87 20.62 4.56 4.18
C ILE A 87 21.29 4.51 2.81
N GLY A 88 22.11 5.53 2.52
CA GLY A 88 22.98 5.60 1.34
C GLY A 88 22.26 5.82 0.00
N GLY A 89 23.01 6.36 -0.97
CA GLY A 89 22.70 6.28 -2.41
C GLY A 89 21.43 6.95 -2.93
N TYR A 90 20.75 7.79 -2.15
CA TYR A 90 19.37 8.12 -2.48
C TYR A 90 19.20 9.40 -3.32
N LYS A 91 18.24 9.32 -4.25
CA LYS A 91 17.56 10.49 -4.81
C LYS A 91 16.14 10.54 -4.26
N VAL A 92 15.77 11.68 -3.67
CA VAL A 92 14.44 11.92 -3.09
C VAL A 92 13.67 12.86 -4.01
N TYR A 93 12.47 12.45 -4.39
CA TYR A 93 11.48 13.34 -4.99
C TYR A 93 10.44 13.69 -3.93
N LEU A 94 10.26 14.98 -3.68
CA LEU A 94 9.23 15.53 -2.81
C LEU A 94 8.25 16.33 -3.68
N ASN A 95 6.98 16.41 -3.29
CA ASN A 95 6.01 17.29 -3.96
C ASN A 95 6.46 18.75 -3.86
N GLY A 96 7.21 19.24 -4.87
CA GLY A 96 7.79 20.58 -4.92
C GLY A 96 9.29 20.65 -5.19
N GLY A 97 10.00 19.52 -5.27
CA GLY A 97 11.44 19.54 -5.58
C GLY A 97 12.13 18.18 -5.54
N THR A 98 13.38 18.14 -6.01
CA THR A 98 14.22 16.94 -5.98
C THR A 98 15.45 17.20 -5.12
N ILE A 99 15.67 16.34 -4.13
CA ILE A 99 16.89 16.33 -3.32
C ILE A 99 17.74 15.16 -3.82
N THR A 100 18.90 15.46 -4.40
CA THR A 100 19.85 14.43 -4.84
C THR A 100 21.06 14.46 -3.92
N GLN A 101 21.35 13.34 -3.26
CA GLN A 101 22.63 13.18 -2.57
C GLN A 101 23.67 12.65 -3.57
N LYS A 102 24.78 13.37 -3.75
CA LYS A 102 25.95 12.79 -4.43
C LYS A 102 26.56 11.72 -3.55
N SER A 103 26.99 10.61 -4.14
CA SER A 103 27.71 9.55 -3.42
C SER A 103 28.93 10.14 -2.71
N THR A 104 28.85 10.24 -1.39
CA THR A 104 29.93 10.65 -0.49
C THR A 104 30.39 9.44 0.32
N SER A 105 31.65 9.42 0.74
CA SER A 105 32.18 8.36 1.63
C SER A 105 31.44 8.28 2.98
N GLU A 106 30.82 9.38 3.41
CA GLU A 106 29.92 9.42 4.56
C GLU A 106 28.54 8.90 4.18
N LYS A 107 28.13 7.80 4.82
CA LYS A 107 26.78 7.25 4.74
C LYS A 107 25.83 8.13 5.54
N LYS A 108 25.10 9.01 4.87
CA LYS A 108 23.98 9.72 5.49
C LYS A 108 22.76 8.81 5.58
N TRP A 109 21.95 9.08 6.57
CA TRP A 109 20.70 8.38 6.79
C TRP A 109 19.55 9.39 6.85
N LEU A 110 18.45 9.01 6.21
CA LEU A 110 17.23 9.78 6.26
C LEU A 110 16.22 9.03 7.12
N ARG A 111 15.70 9.72 8.14
CA ARG A 111 14.58 9.26 8.96
C ARG A 111 13.32 9.99 8.54
N TYR A 112 12.28 9.22 8.23
CA TYR A 112 10.95 9.73 7.95
C TYR A 112 9.90 8.97 8.74
N LYS A 113 8.85 9.66 9.18
CA LYS A 113 7.71 9.06 9.86
C LYS A 113 6.45 9.19 9.00
N ILE A 114 5.81 8.06 8.73
CA ILE A 114 4.65 7.96 7.83
C ILE A 114 3.50 8.84 8.33
N GLY A 115 3.04 9.73 7.46
CA GLY A 115 1.99 10.71 7.74
C GLY A 115 2.51 12.08 8.17
N GLU A 116 3.82 12.25 8.37
CA GLU A 116 4.42 13.56 8.61
C GLU A 116 4.85 14.21 7.28
N SER A 117 5.03 15.54 7.31
CA SER A 117 5.50 16.35 6.17
C SER A 117 6.99 16.66 6.21
N VAL A 118 7.69 16.22 7.26
CA VAL A 118 9.10 16.51 7.51
C VAL A 118 9.92 15.22 7.51
N ALA A 119 11.10 15.26 6.88
CA ALA A 119 12.11 14.21 6.95
C ALA A 119 13.41 14.79 7.52
N TYR A 120 14.14 13.98 8.27
CA TYR A 120 15.41 14.36 8.90
C TYR A 120 16.57 13.68 8.17
N VAL A 121 17.61 14.44 7.88
CA VAL A 121 18.87 13.93 7.32
C VAL A 121 19.94 14.05 8.40
N GLU A 122 20.56 12.92 8.73
CA GLU A 122 21.59 12.77 9.77
C GLU A 122 22.87 12.16 9.19
#